data_AF-A0A7J8LCH8-F1
#
_entry.id   AF-A0A7J8LCH8-F1
#
_cell.length_a   1.000
_cell.length_b   1.000
_cell.length_c   1.000
_cell.angle_alpha   90.00
_cell.angle_beta   90.00
_cell.angle_gamma   90.00
#
_symmetry.space_group_name_H-M   'P 1'
#
loop_
_entity.id
_entity.type
_entity.pdbx_description
1 polymer ?
#
loop_
_entity_poly.entity_id
_entity_poly.type
_entity_poly.pdbx_seq_one_letter_code
_entity_poly.pdbx_strand_id
1 'polypeptide(L)'
;MINDMIFGCSNDNSDTGFENSQISRILGLSRRLDGLTSQLAKRGIIQNRFSYYLVPFHDELERPSIPRFRDNIPRPVENLRSTPFVNIDRNLYYVELLDISVGL
;
A
#
# COMPACT_ATOMS: atom_id res chain seq x y z
N MET A 1 -17.30 5.95 10.97
CA MET A 1 -16.18 6.04 11.94
C MET A 1 -15.72 4.62 12.23
N ILE A 2 -14.41 4.35 12.18
CA ILE A 2 -13.85 3.03 12.52
C ILE A 2 -13.25 3.16 13.91
N ASN A 3 -13.85 2.51 14.89
CA ASN A 3 -13.40 2.56 16.27
C ASN A 3 -12.22 1.61 16.52
N ASP A 4 -11.43 1.92 17.55
CA ASP A 4 -10.33 1.09 18.07
C ASP A 4 -9.22 0.78 17.07
N MET A 5 -9.02 1.65 16.06
CA MET A 5 -7.86 1.58 15.19
C MET A 5 -6.58 1.85 15.98
N ILE A 6 -5.62 0.95 15.85
CA ILE A 6 -4.31 1.09 16.48
C ILE A 6 -3.41 1.88 15.54
N PHE A 7 -2.78 2.93 16.03
CA PHE A 7 -1.78 3.71 15.31
C PHE A 7 -0.66 4.12 16.26
N GLY A 8 0.56 4.28 15.72
CA GLY A 8 1.70 4.75 16.49
C GLY A 8 1.72 6.27 16.62
N CYS A 9 2.05 6.76 17.81
CA CYS A 9 2.45 8.15 18.00
C CYS A 9 3.97 8.24 17.74
N SER A 10 4.35 8.99 16.71
CA SER A 10 5.76 9.25 16.40
C SER A 10 6.09 10.70 16.68
N ASN A 11 7.13 10.93 17.48
CA ASN A 11 7.66 12.26 17.80
C ASN A 11 8.84 12.65 16.90
N ASP A 12 9.55 11.67 16.31
CA ASP A 12 10.77 11.89 15.53
C ASP A 12 10.62 11.31 14.11
N ASN A 13 9.94 12.04 13.23
CA ASN A 13 9.91 11.74 11.80
C ASN A 13 11.06 12.46 11.06
N SER A 14 12.26 12.46 11.64
CA SER A 14 13.40 13.28 11.20
C SER A 14 13.92 12.95 9.80
N ASP A 15 13.68 11.75 9.29
CA ASP A 15 14.19 11.28 7.98
C ASP A 15 13.11 11.16 6.89
N THR A 16 11.95 11.79 7.09
CA THR A 16 10.84 11.61 6.16
C THR A 16 10.79 12.63 5.01
N GLY A 17 11.66 13.64 5.03
CA GLY A 17 11.70 14.68 3.99
C GLY A 17 10.40 15.50 3.89
N PHE A 18 9.51 15.42 4.88
CA PHE A 18 8.22 16.11 4.91
C PHE A 18 8.32 17.56 5.39
N GLU A 19 9.54 18.10 5.53
CA GLU A 19 9.78 19.47 5.95
C GLU A 19 9.00 20.46 5.08
N ASN A 20 8.24 21.37 5.71
CA ASN A 20 7.37 22.35 5.04
C ASN A 20 6.21 21.77 4.20
N SER A 21 5.85 20.49 4.38
CA SER A 21 4.68 19.87 3.72
C SER A 21 3.45 19.81 4.64
N GLN A 22 2.26 19.63 4.05
CA GLN A 22 1.03 19.36 4.81
C GLN A 22 0.94 17.90 5.33
N ILE A 23 1.93 17.06 5.02
CA ILE A 23 1.94 15.65 5.40
C ILE A 23 2.46 15.54 6.83
N SER A 24 1.60 15.08 7.74
CA SER A 24 1.94 14.94 9.15
C SER A 24 2.33 13.52 9.55
N ARG A 25 1.95 12.50 8.78
CA ARG A 25 2.05 11.07 9.16
C ARG A 25 2.19 10.15 7.95
N ILE A 26 2.66 8.93 8.22
CA ILE A 26 2.79 7.85 7.24
C ILE A 26 1.64 6.86 7.38
N LEU A 27 1.08 6.43 6.25
CA LEU A 27 0.09 5.36 6.21
C LEU A 27 0.75 4.03 5.82
N GLY A 28 0.85 3.10 6.78
CA GLY A 28 1.42 1.78 6.54
C GLY A 28 0.42 0.80 5.92
N LEU A 29 0.77 0.25 4.74
CA LEU A 29 -0.03 -0.76 4.02
C LEU A 29 0.57 -2.18 4.08
N SER A 30 1.54 -2.39 4.97
CA SER A 30 2.25 -3.66 5.15
C SER A 30 1.32 -4.81 5.59
N ARG A 31 1.83 -6.04 5.56
CA ARG A 31 1.14 -7.25 6.04
C ARG A 31 1.11 -7.39 7.56
N ARG A 32 1.66 -6.42 8.32
CA ARG A 32 1.61 -6.46 9.79
C ARG A 32 0.16 -6.41 10.27
N LEU A 33 -0.09 -6.98 11.46
CA LEU A 33 -1.42 -6.96 12.09
C LEU A 33 -1.89 -5.53 12.44
N ASP A 34 -0.97 -4.62 12.73
CA ASP A 34 -1.22 -3.20 12.97
C ASP A 34 -1.20 -2.35 11.69
N GLY A 35 -0.91 -2.94 10.53
CA GLY A 35 -1.06 -2.30 9.23
C GLY A 35 -2.53 -2.01 8.89
N LEU A 36 -2.81 -0.91 8.18
CA LEU A 36 -4.18 -0.48 7.89
C LEU A 36 -4.99 -1.60 7.21
N THR A 37 -4.43 -2.24 6.18
CA THR A 37 -5.12 -3.28 5.40
C THR A 37 -5.53 -4.46 6.29
N SER A 38 -4.63 -4.94 7.14
CA SER A 38 -4.90 -6.03 8.08
C SER A 38 -5.94 -5.65 9.13
N GLN A 39 -5.85 -4.43 9.67
CA GLN A 39 -6.81 -3.90 10.64
C GLN A 39 -8.23 -3.78 10.06
N LEU A 40 -8.36 -3.34 8.81
CA LEU A 40 -9.65 -3.27 8.11
C LEU A 40 -10.18 -4.66 7.77
N ALA A 41 -9.30 -5.58 7.39
CA ALA A 41 -9.68 -6.95 7.05
C ALA A 41 -10.16 -7.74 8.26
N LYS A 42 -9.47 -7.63 9.39
CA LYS A 42 -9.86 -8.27 10.66
C LYS A 42 -11.28 -7.84 11.10
N ARG A 43 -11.71 -6.65 10.70
CA ARG A 43 -13.04 -6.10 10.97
C ARG A 43 -14.08 -6.42 9.90
N GLY A 44 -13.73 -7.21 8.88
CA GLY A 44 -14.63 -7.56 7.77
C GLY A 44 -14.97 -6.40 6.83
N ILE A 45 -14.24 -5.28 6.91
CA ILE A 45 -14.50 -4.10 6.08
C ILE A 45 -13.97 -4.33 4.65
N ILE A 46 -12.83 -5.01 4.53
CA ILE A 46 -12.15 -5.29 3.25
C ILE A 46 -11.64 -6.74 3.23
N GLN A 47 -11.36 -7.28 2.03
CA GLN A 47 -10.83 -8.65 1.87
C GLN A 47 -9.30 -8.73 1.95
N ASN A 48 -8.68 -7.98 2.86
CA ASN A 48 -7.21 -7.83 2.97
C ASN A 48 -6.50 -7.55 1.62
N ARG A 49 -7.16 -6.79 0.75
CA ARG A 49 -6.73 -6.49 -0.61
C ARG A 49 -6.87 -5.00 -0.87
N PHE A 50 -5.89 -4.41 -1.52
CA PHE A 50 -5.90 -3.03 -1.98
C PHE A 50 -5.29 -2.93 -3.38
N SER A 51 -5.59 -1.87 -4.11
CA SER A 51 -4.94 -1.52 -5.37
C SER A 51 -4.54 -0.05 -5.35
N TYR A 52 -3.34 0.26 -5.84
CA TYR A 52 -2.84 1.61 -5.88
C TYR A 52 -2.15 1.89 -7.21
N TYR A 53 -2.52 3.02 -7.84
CA TYR A 53 -1.93 3.48 -9.09
C TYR A 53 -0.98 4.64 -8.79
N LEU A 54 0.32 4.40 -8.78
CA LEU A 54 1.30 5.46 -8.56
C LEU A 54 1.40 6.32 -9.83
N VAL A 55 1.06 7.61 -9.74
CA VAL A 55 1.22 8.57 -10.84
C VAL A 55 2.67 9.08 -10.82
N PRO A 56 3.35 9.16 -11.98
CA PRO A 56 4.69 9.76 -12.05
C PRO A 56 4.72 11.18 -11.46
N PHE A 57 5.79 11.50 -10.75
CA PHE A 57 5.93 12.77 -10.01
C PHE A 57 6.06 14.01 -10.91
N HIS A 58 6.30 13.84 -12.22
CA HIS A 58 6.56 14.95 -13.16
C HIS A 58 5.28 15.53 -13.76
N ASP A 59 4.19 14.77 -13.74
CA ASP A 59 2.87 15.31 -14.03
C ASP A 59 2.43 15.98 -12.74
N GLU A 60 2.40 17.32 -12.72
CA GLU A 60 1.73 18.07 -11.64
C GLU A 60 0.43 17.34 -11.31
N LEU A 61 0.17 17.08 -10.03
CA LEU A 61 -0.96 16.26 -9.53
C LEU A 61 -2.32 16.83 -10.00
N GLU A 62 -2.66 16.69 -11.27
CA GLU A 62 -3.95 17.12 -11.82
C GLU A 62 -5.07 16.28 -11.21
N ARG A 63 -4.74 15.05 -10.77
CA ARG A 63 -5.69 14.13 -10.13
C ARG A 63 -5.03 13.36 -8.98
N PRO A 64 -5.63 13.37 -7.78
CA PRO A 64 -5.14 12.54 -6.68
C PRO A 64 -5.33 11.06 -7.02
N SER A 65 -4.28 10.26 -6.91
CA SER A 65 -4.42 8.82 -6.90
C SER A 65 -4.78 8.33 -5.51
N ILE A 66 -5.96 7.73 -5.39
CA ILE A 66 -6.51 7.27 -4.13
C ILE A 66 -6.41 5.73 -4.09
N PRO A 67 -5.77 5.15 -3.05
CA PRO A 67 -5.79 3.71 -2.83
C PRO A 67 -7.22 3.19 -2.77
N ARG A 68 -7.49 2.11 -3.51
CA ARG A 68 -8.84 1.49 -3.56
C ARG A 68 -8.86 0.20 -2.77
N PHE A 69 -9.96 -0.03 -2.08
CA PHE A 69 -10.21 -1.22 -1.26
C PHE A 69 -11.53 -1.89 -1.65
N ARG A 70 -11.66 -3.19 -1.35
CA ARG A 70 -12.90 -3.98 -1.50
C ARG A 70 -13.52 -3.86 -2.91
N ASP A 71 -14.76 -3.39 -3.02
CA ASP A 71 -15.58 -3.36 -4.24
C ASP A 71 -15.11 -2.28 -5.22
N ASN A 72 -14.28 -1.34 -4.76
CA ASN A 72 -13.68 -0.30 -5.60
C ASN A 72 -12.42 -0.78 -6.33
N ILE A 73 -11.94 -1.98 -6.02
CA ILE A 73 -10.84 -2.60 -6.77
C ILE A 73 -11.44 -3.11 -8.09
N PRO A 74 -10.98 -2.60 -9.25
CA PRO A 74 -11.46 -3.07 -10.53
C PRO A 74 -11.34 -4.60 -10.61
N ARG A 75 -12.31 -5.26 -11.25
CA ARG A 75 -12.17 -6.68 -11.55
C ARG A 75 -10.87 -6.89 -12.34
N PRO A 76 -10.14 -8.00 -12.11
CA PRO A 76 -8.98 -8.32 -12.91
C PRO A 76 -9.37 -8.25 -14.38
N VAL A 77 -8.70 -7.39 -15.14
CA VAL A 77 -8.80 -7.39 -16.60
C VAL A 77 -8.26 -8.73 -17.10
N GLU A 78 -8.76 -9.23 -18.24
CA GLU A 78 -8.45 -10.58 -18.75
C GLU A 78 -6.95 -10.88 -18.87
N ASN A 79 -6.11 -9.84 -18.98
CA ASN A 79 -4.65 -9.95 -19.13
C ASN A 79 -3.85 -9.63 -17.87
N LEU A 80 -4.49 -9.56 -16.69
CA LEU A 80 -3.77 -9.29 -15.45
C LEU A 80 -2.89 -10.49 -15.08
N ARG A 81 -1.56 -10.32 -15.19
CA ARG A 81 -0.60 -11.31 -14.71
C ARG A 81 -0.44 -11.18 -13.20
N SER A 82 -0.36 -12.31 -12.52
CA SER A 82 -0.15 -12.38 -11.07
C SER A 82 1.04 -13.27 -10.75
N THR A 83 1.66 -13.01 -9.61
CA THR A 83 2.74 -13.82 -9.03
C THR A 83 2.42 -14.03 -7.55
N PRO A 84 2.66 -15.23 -7.00
CA PRO A 84 2.43 -15.47 -5.58
C PRO A 84 3.39 -14.63 -4.72
N PHE A 85 2.92 -14.22 -3.54
CA PHE A 85 3.80 -13.61 -2.55
C PHE A 85 4.69 -14.66 -1.90
N VAL A 86 5.96 -14.32 -1.70
CA VAL A 86 6.88 -15.14 -0.93
C VAL A 86 6.58 -14.94 0.56
N ASN A 87 6.33 -16.04 1.28
CA ASN A 87 6.11 -15.99 2.72
C ASN A 87 7.43 -16.17 3.47
N ILE A 88 8.24 -15.13 3.47
CA ILE A 88 9.35 -14.96 4.40
C ILE A 88 8.71 -14.32 5.64
N ASP A 89 9.07 -14.73 6.88
CA ASP A 89 8.56 -14.18 8.17
C ASP A 89 8.86 -12.67 8.34
N ARG A 90 8.29 -11.89 7.43
CA ARG A 90 8.53 -10.49 7.17
C ARG A 90 7.21 -9.90 6.76
N ASN A 91 6.97 -8.69 7.21
CA ASN A 91 5.68 -8.05 7.07
C ASN A 91 5.54 -7.23 5.77
N LEU A 92 6.50 -7.32 4.87
CA LEU A 92 6.48 -6.64 3.58
C LEU A 92 5.97 -7.61 2.49
N TYR A 93 5.63 -7.06 1.32
CA TYR A 93 5.25 -7.83 0.16
C TYR A 93 6.53 -8.19 -0.61
N TYR A 94 6.81 -9.48 -0.71
CA TYR A 94 7.93 -10.02 -1.48
C TYR A 94 7.39 -10.86 -2.63
N VAL A 95 8.07 -10.80 -3.76
CA VAL A 95 7.80 -11.65 -4.93
C VAL A 95 9.10 -12.32 -5.35
N GLU A 96 8.99 -13.49 -5.97
CA GLU A 96 10.15 -14.18 -6.53
C GLU A 96 10.51 -13.56 -7.89
N LEU A 97 11.78 -13.21 -8.04
CA LEU A 97 12.34 -12.70 -9.29
C LEU A 97 13.14 -13.82 -9.95
N LEU A 98 12.68 -14.28 -11.12
CA LEU A 98 13.31 -15.39 -11.84
C LEU A 98 14.49 -14.96 -12.71
N ASP A 99 14.33 -13.86 -13.45
CA ASP A 99 15.35 -13.33 -14.35
C ASP A 99 15.14 -11.83 -14.62
N ILE A 100 16.21 -11.15 -15.02
CA ILE A 100 16.17 -9.79 -15.57
C ILE A 100 16.82 -9.84 -16.95
N SER A 101 16.01 -9.64 -17.98
CA SER A 101 16.52 -9.44 -19.34
C SER A 101 16.58 -7.95 -19.65
N VAL A 102 17.69 -7.49 -20.25
CA VAL A 102 17.85 -6.14 -20.79
C VAL A 102 18.04 -6.26 -22.29
N GLY A 103 17.26 -5.50 -23.07
CA GLY A 103 17.38 -5.51 -24.53
C GLY A 103 18.76 -5.04 -25.00
N LEU A 104 19.17 -5.54 -26.16
CA LEU A 104 20.30 -5.04 -26.94
C LEU A 104 19.94 -3.73 -27.64
#